data_AF-A0AA85F0N3-F1
#
_entry.id   AF-A0AA85F0N3-F1
#
_cell.length_a   1.000
_cell.length_b   1.000
_cell.length_c   1.000
_cell.angle_alpha   90.00
_cell.angle_beta   90.00
_cell.angle_gamma   90.00
#
_symmetry.space_group_name_H-M   'P 1'
#
loop_
_entity.id
_entity.type
_entity.pdbx_description
1 polymer ?
#
loop_
_entity_poly.entity_id
_entity_poly.type
_entity_poly.pdbx_seq_one_letter_code
_entity_poly.pdbx_strand_id
1 'polypeptide(L)'
;MRLSQTIFILSGKFADHFIRFGGYTPTPLSLKKLIAFGKVGSVQKSASFLAYELPVRLANILQEIHLLPERLVRTPSASLVRRWYEQSFCELMDFEKMEWDEKSLNQFNEILASIRSRHTTVVETMAQGVMEMQENYKTDIVTSNQVQYFLDRFYMMRISIRMLLSQHLLMFGSELNKHRRYVGSIDPDCNVREILDDAHEDAKFLCEHYYSAAPEMEVRVHSGDNAKIEFVYVPSHLYHILFELLKNAMRAVVEHHSSADHLPPIKVLIATGQENVTIKELSRMPIPCTTYDYQCGEREHKWGQSNIFEHKITEHHSKI
;
A
#
# COMPACT_ATOMS: atom_id res chain seq x y z
N MET A 1 -23.33 14.60 -16.76
CA MET A 1 -23.85 13.72 -17.82
C MET A 1 -22.72 13.22 -18.77
N ARG A 2 -21.56 12.81 -18.24
CA ARG A 2 -20.41 12.28 -19.02
C ARG A 2 -20.15 10.79 -18.80
N LEU A 3 -20.95 10.11 -17.98
CA LEU A 3 -20.80 8.68 -17.69
C LEU A 3 -21.29 7.78 -18.85
N SER A 4 -22.10 8.28 -19.78
CA SER A 4 -22.86 7.44 -20.71
C SER A 4 -22.09 6.90 -21.92
N GLN A 5 -20.96 7.50 -22.32
CA GLN A 5 -20.27 7.11 -23.56
C GLN A 5 -19.06 6.19 -23.35
N THR A 6 -18.57 6.05 -22.12
CA THR A 6 -17.37 5.24 -21.81
C THR A 6 -17.71 3.85 -21.21
N ILE A 7 -19.00 3.51 -21.08
CA ILE A 7 -19.50 2.24 -20.50
C ILE A 7 -19.35 1.03 -21.46
N PHE A 8 -18.75 1.20 -22.63
CA PHE A 8 -18.73 0.16 -23.67
C PHE A 8 -17.83 -1.07 -23.38
N ILE A 9 -17.13 -1.13 -22.24
CA ILE A 9 -16.08 -2.13 -22.00
C ILE A 9 -16.59 -3.37 -21.24
N LEU A 10 -17.56 -3.21 -20.35
CA LEU A 10 -18.26 -4.33 -19.72
C LEU A 10 -19.55 -4.60 -20.52
N SER A 11 -19.60 -5.69 -21.28
CA SER A 11 -20.74 -5.98 -22.14
C SER A 11 -21.88 -6.68 -21.37
N GLY A 12 -23.12 -6.38 -21.76
CA GLY A 12 -24.32 -7.06 -21.26
C GLY A 12 -24.44 -7.03 -19.74
N LYS A 13 -24.52 -8.22 -19.12
CA LYS A 13 -24.77 -8.39 -17.67
C LYS A 13 -23.80 -7.59 -16.78
N PHE A 14 -22.53 -7.49 -17.18
CA PHE A 14 -21.51 -6.88 -16.33
C PHE A 14 -21.62 -5.36 -16.23
N ALA A 15 -22.25 -4.69 -17.22
CA ALA A 15 -22.50 -3.25 -17.17
C ALA A 15 -23.43 -2.87 -16.01
N ASP A 16 -24.52 -3.61 -15.84
CA ASP A 16 -25.50 -3.36 -14.78
C ASP A 16 -24.89 -3.61 -13.39
N HIS A 17 -24.12 -4.69 -13.25
CA HIS A 17 -23.36 -4.96 -12.03
C HIS A 17 -22.36 -3.83 -11.73
N PHE A 18 -21.61 -3.37 -12.73
CA PHE A 18 -20.64 -2.29 -12.55
C PHE A 18 -21.28 -0.99 -12.08
N ILE A 19 -22.40 -0.58 -12.69
CA ILE A 19 -23.15 0.61 -12.27
C ILE A 19 -23.64 0.44 -10.83
N ARG A 20 -24.16 -0.74 -10.49
CA ARG A 20 -24.68 -1.04 -9.14
C ARG A 20 -23.56 -1.01 -8.09
N PHE A 21 -22.49 -1.76 -8.28
CA PHE A 21 -21.38 -1.86 -7.34
C PHE A 21 -20.56 -0.58 -7.23
N GLY A 22 -20.41 0.15 -8.33
CA GLY A 22 -19.77 1.46 -8.33
C GLY A 22 -20.61 2.56 -7.64
N GLY A 23 -21.90 2.32 -7.40
CA GLY A 23 -22.73 3.20 -6.56
C GLY A 23 -22.59 2.95 -5.06
N TYR A 24 -21.90 1.87 -4.66
CA TYR A 24 -21.70 1.54 -3.24
C TYR A 24 -20.39 2.12 -2.71
N THR A 25 -20.40 2.44 -1.41
CA THR A 25 -19.21 2.92 -0.69
C THR A 25 -18.47 1.73 -0.07
N PRO A 26 -17.14 1.62 -0.27
CA PRO A 26 -16.32 0.61 0.41
C PRO A 26 -16.49 0.64 1.93
N THR A 27 -16.51 -0.54 2.54
CA THR A 27 -16.67 -0.70 3.99
C THR A 27 -15.30 -0.63 4.68
N PRO A 28 -14.99 0.41 5.48
CA PRO A 28 -13.71 0.49 6.17
C PRO A 28 -13.63 -0.52 7.32
N LEU A 29 -12.52 -1.27 7.41
CA LEU A 29 -12.27 -2.24 8.47
C LEU A 29 -11.08 -1.82 9.33
N SER A 30 -11.24 -1.87 10.65
CA SER A 30 -10.11 -1.67 11.56
C SER A 30 -9.35 -2.97 11.81
N LEU A 31 -8.05 -2.86 12.12
CA LEU A 31 -7.22 -4.01 12.53
C LEU A 31 -7.86 -4.80 13.69
N LYS A 32 -8.46 -4.10 14.66
CA LYS A 32 -9.20 -4.72 15.77
C LYS A 32 -10.35 -5.61 15.28
N LYS A 33 -11.12 -5.17 14.28
CA LYS A 33 -12.20 -5.98 13.68
C LYS A 33 -11.64 -7.20 12.94
N LEU A 34 -10.55 -7.02 12.20
CA LEU A 34 -9.90 -8.12 11.47
C LEU A 34 -9.35 -9.19 12.42
N ILE A 35 -8.72 -8.80 13.53
CA ILE A 35 -8.25 -9.73 14.56
C ILE A 35 -9.42 -10.45 15.23
N ALA A 36 -10.45 -9.69 15.64
CA ALA A 36 -11.64 -10.28 16.27
C ALA A 36 -12.29 -11.31 15.33
N PHE A 37 -12.38 -11.00 14.04
CA PHE A 37 -12.87 -11.92 13.03
C PHE A 37 -11.95 -13.14 12.87
N GLY A 38 -10.63 -12.97 12.79
CA GLY A 38 -9.72 -14.10 12.62
C GLY A 38 -9.73 -15.12 13.76
N LYS A 39 -10.18 -14.73 14.96
CA LYS A 39 -10.30 -15.63 16.13
C LYS A 39 -11.56 -16.50 16.13
N VAL A 40 -12.69 -16.01 15.60
CA VAL A 40 -14.01 -16.67 15.72
C VAL A 40 -14.79 -16.77 14.40
N GLY A 41 -14.27 -16.16 13.33
CA GLY A 41 -14.90 -16.08 12.02
C GLY A 41 -14.78 -17.38 11.25
N SER A 42 -15.77 -17.66 10.41
CA SER A 42 -15.75 -18.80 9.51
C SER A 42 -15.34 -18.37 8.10
N VAL A 43 -14.79 -19.32 7.34
CA VAL A 43 -14.44 -19.12 5.93
C VAL A 43 -15.64 -18.66 5.10
N GLN A 44 -16.85 -19.21 5.34
CA GLN A 44 -18.08 -18.83 4.63
C GLN A 44 -18.45 -17.36 4.86
N LYS A 45 -18.33 -16.87 6.11
CA LYS A 45 -18.59 -15.46 6.42
C LYS A 45 -17.57 -14.55 5.75
N SER A 46 -16.30 -14.96 5.72
CA SER A 46 -15.25 -14.21 5.05
C SER A 46 -15.48 -14.17 3.54
N ALA A 47 -15.79 -15.31 2.93
CA ALA A 47 -16.06 -15.42 1.50
C ALA A 47 -17.31 -14.61 1.10
N SER A 48 -18.39 -14.69 1.87
CA SER A 48 -19.61 -13.88 1.66
C SER A 48 -19.31 -12.38 1.69
N PHE A 49 -18.51 -11.95 2.67
CA PHE A 49 -18.11 -10.54 2.77
C PHE A 49 -17.27 -10.10 1.56
N LEU A 50 -16.28 -10.90 1.15
CA LEU A 50 -15.38 -10.54 0.06
C LEU A 50 -16.02 -10.61 -1.33
N ALA A 51 -16.93 -11.57 -1.55
CA ALA A 51 -17.71 -11.66 -2.78
C ALA A 51 -18.59 -10.43 -3.01
N TYR A 52 -18.93 -9.70 -1.95
CA TYR A 52 -19.62 -8.41 -2.03
C TYR A 52 -18.65 -7.22 -2.04
N GLU A 53 -17.70 -7.16 -1.10
CA GLU A 53 -16.85 -5.99 -0.86
C GLU A 53 -15.77 -5.79 -1.94
N LEU A 54 -15.17 -6.87 -2.47
CA LEU A 54 -14.12 -6.74 -3.49
C LEU A 54 -14.68 -6.14 -4.79
N PRO A 55 -15.84 -6.57 -5.32
CA PRO A 55 -16.50 -5.87 -6.42
C PRO A 55 -16.76 -4.39 -6.20
N VAL A 56 -17.20 -3.99 -4.99
CA VAL A 56 -17.39 -2.57 -4.66
C VAL A 56 -16.09 -1.80 -4.85
N ARG A 57 -14.99 -2.28 -4.24
CA ARG A 57 -13.69 -1.61 -4.32
C ARG A 57 -13.13 -1.58 -5.74
N LEU A 58 -13.24 -2.67 -6.50
CA LEU A 58 -12.80 -2.75 -7.89
C LEU A 58 -13.63 -1.83 -8.81
N ALA A 59 -14.95 -1.78 -8.63
CA ALA A 59 -15.82 -0.91 -9.42
C ALA A 59 -15.49 0.57 -9.15
N ASN A 60 -15.26 0.96 -7.89
CA ASN A 60 -14.84 2.31 -7.52
C ASN A 60 -13.48 2.66 -8.18
N ILE A 61 -12.49 1.76 -8.14
CA ILE A 61 -11.20 1.97 -8.84
C ILE A 61 -11.40 2.17 -10.34
N LEU A 62 -12.20 1.30 -10.99
CA LEU A 62 -12.45 1.40 -12.43
C LEU A 62 -13.14 2.71 -12.80
N GLN A 63 -14.09 3.19 -11.98
CA GLN A 63 -14.69 4.51 -12.14
C GLN A 63 -13.64 5.62 -12.01
N GLU A 64 -12.75 5.54 -11.02
CA GLU A 64 -11.66 6.51 -10.86
C GLU A 64 -10.69 6.50 -12.06
N ILE A 65 -10.33 5.32 -12.59
CA ILE A 65 -9.48 5.20 -13.79
C ILE A 65 -10.13 5.90 -14.98
N HIS A 66 -11.45 5.87 -15.10
CA HIS A 66 -12.16 6.58 -16.17
C HIS A 66 -12.20 8.10 -16.00
N LEU A 67 -11.90 8.61 -14.80
CA LEU A 67 -11.79 10.05 -14.53
C LEU A 67 -10.38 10.59 -14.75
N LEU A 68 -9.39 9.73 -15.00
CA LEU A 68 -8.03 10.15 -15.34
C LEU A 68 -8.00 10.96 -16.64
N PRO A 69 -6.97 11.81 -16.82
CA PRO A 69 -6.73 12.48 -18.10
C PRO A 69 -6.70 11.45 -19.22
N GLU A 70 -7.45 11.72 -20.30
CA GLU A 70 -7.57 10.82 -21.44
C GLU A 70 -6.22 10.39 -22.01
N ARG A 71 -5.23 11.28 -21.93
CA ARG A 71 -3.84 11.02 -22.34
C ARG A 71 -3.19 9.89 -21.54
N LEU A 72 -3.43 9.82 -20.23
CA LEU A 72 -2.93 8.75 -19.36
C LEU A 72 -3.67 7.45 -19.64
N VAL A 73 -5.01 7.48 -19.70
CA VAL A 73 -5.84 6.28 -19.90
C VAL A 73 -5.52 5.57 -21.22
N ARG A 74 -5.16 6.33 -22.25
CA ARG A 74 -4.78 5.81 -23.58
C ARG A 74 -3.38 5.21 -23.65
N THR A 75 -2.54 5.41 -22.63
CA THR A 75 -1.21 4.77 -22.60
C THR A 75 -1.34 3.24 -22.56
N PRO A 76 -0.48 2.49 -23.27
CA PRO A 76 -0.50 1.03 -23.26
C PRO A 76 -0.51 0.45 -21.84
N SER A 77 0.31 1.03 -20.95
CA SER A 77 0.47 0.54 -19.59
C SER A 77 -0.75 0.81 -18.71
N ALA A 78 -1.34 2.02 -18.74
CA ALA A 78 -2.58 2.29 -17.99
C ALA A 78 -3.76 1.46 -18.53
N SER A 79 -3.83 1.25 -19.84
CA SER A 79 -4.85 0.38 -20.46
C SER A 79 -4.68 -1.10 -20.09
N LEU A 80 -3.45 -1.57 -19.86
CA LEU A 80 -3.20 -2.92 -19.33
C LEU A 80 -3.71 -3.04 -17.89
N VAL A 81 -3.40 -2.07 -17.03
CA VAL A 81 -3.91 -2.05 -15.65
C VAL A 81 -5.44 -2.05 -15.63
N ARG A 82 -6.08 -1.20 -16.45
CA ARG A 82 -7.55 -1.17 -16.57
C ARG A 82 -8.12 -2.56 -16.89
N ARG A 83 -7.55 -3.27 -17.86
CA ARG A 83 -7.99 -4.62 -18.25
C ARG A 83 -7.85 -5.63 -17.11
N TRP A 84 -6.80 -5.54 -16.29
CA TRP A 84 -6.67 -6.41 -15.12
C TRP A 84 -7.79 -6.20 -14.10
N TYR A 85 -8.14 -4.94 -13.81
CA TYR A 85 -9.24 -4.62 -12.92
C TYR A 85 -10.61 -5.05 -13.49
N GLU A 86 -10.83 -4.86 -14.80
CA GLU A 86 -12.04 -5.33 -15.49
C GLU A 86 -12.17 -6.86 -15.39
N GLN A 87 -11.09 -7.60 -15.68
CA GLN A 87 -11.08 -9.06 -15.58
C GLN A 87 -11.36 -9.52 -14.15
N SER A 88 -10.67 -8.96 -13.16
CA SER A 88 -10.88 -9.30 -11.74
C SER A 88 -12.31 -9.00 -11.28
N PHE A 89 -12.91 -7.91 -11.77
CA PHE A 89 -14.31 -7.59 -11.48
C PHE A 89 -15.25 -8.64 -12.07
N CYS A 90 -15.10 -8.98 -13.35
CA CYS A 90 -15.93 -9.97 -14.02
C CYS A 90 -15.85 -11.35 -13.35
N GLU A 91 -14.65 -11.82 -13.00
CA GLU A 91 -14.43 -13.10 -12.33
C GLU A 91 -15.13 -13.18 -10.96
N LEU A 92 -15.20 -12.06 -10.23
CA LEU A 92 -15.89 -12.02 -8.93
C LEU A 92 -17.41 -11.99 -9.04
N MET A 93 -17.97 -11.53 -10.17
CA MET A 93 -19.43 -11.48 -10.37
C MET A 93 -20.06 -12.86 -10.42
N ASP A 94 -19.31 -13.89 -10.80
CA ASP A 94 -19.79 -15.27 -10.79
C ASP A 94 -20.06 -15.78 -9.36
N PHE A 95 -19.59 -15.07 -8.32
CA PHE A 95 -19.76 -15.42 -6.91
C PHE A 95 -20.77 -14.54 -6.14
N GLU A 96 -21.41 -13.55 -6.77
CA GLU A 96 -22.28 -12.58 -6.06
C GLU A 96 -23.42 -13.25 -5.27
N LYS A 97 -24.01 -14.31 -5.83
CA LYS A 97 -25.17 -15.01 -5.26
C LYS A 97 -24.88 -16.50 -5.04
N MET A 98 -23.62 -16.82 -4.73
CA MET A 98 -23.16 -18.18 -4.50
C MET A 98 -23.58 -18.66 -3.12
N GLU A 99 -24.08 -19.89 -3.02
CA GLU A 99 -24.17 -20.61 -1.76
C GLU A 99 -22.82 -21.29 -1.47
N TRP A 100 -22.34 -21.19 -0.23
CA TRP A 100 -20.98 -21.59 0.14
C TRP A 100 -20.92 -23.04 0.63
N ASP A 101 -20.49 -23.93 -0.26
CA ASP A 101 -20.03 -25.29 0.03
C ASP A 101 -18.49 -25.39 -0.06
N GLU A 102 -17.93 -26.58 0.22
CA GLU A 102 -16.48 -26.78 0.16
C GLU A 102 -15.88 -26.53 -1.23
N LYS A 103 -16.60 -26.92 -2.30
CA LYS A 103 -16.13 -26.80 -3.68
C LYS A 103 -16.08 -25.33 -4.12
N SER A 104 -17.15 -24.60 -3.87
CA SER A 104 -17.29 -23.16 -4.16
C SER A 104 -16.27 -22.32 -3.39
N LEU A 105 -16.01 -22.67 -2.12
CA LEU A 105 -14.96 -22.04 -1.32
C LEU A 105 -13.56 -22.25 -1.91
N ASN A 106 -13.25 -23.48 -2.34
CA ASN A 106 -11.96 -23.78 -2.98
C ASN A 106 -11.80 -23.02 -4.31
N GLN A 107 -12.85 -22.99 -5.15
CA GLN A 107 -12.85 -22.21 -6.38
C GLN A 107 -12.69 -20.71 -6.12
N PHE A 108 -13.36 -20.19 -5.10
CA PHE A 108 -13.23 -18.78 -4.72
C PHE A 108 -11.80 -18.46 -4.25
N ASN A 109 -11.19 -19.32 -3.42
CA ASN A 109 -9.80 -19.17 -3.01
C ASN A 109 -8.83 -19.14 -4.20
N GLU A 110 -9.01 -20.00 -5.19
CA GLU A 110 -8.20 -20.02 -6.41
C GLU A 110 -8.35 -18.71 -7.21
N ILE A 111 -9.58 -18.21 -7.34
CA ILE A 111 -9.85 -16.92 -8.00
C ILE A 111 -9.22 -15.76 -7.23
N LEU A 112 -9.33 -15.72 -5.89
CA LEU A 112 -8.69 -14.68 -5.08
C LEU A 112 -7.16 -14.72 -5.20
N ALA A 113 -6.55 -15.90 -5.23
CA ALA A 113 -5.11 -16.06 -5.43
C ALA A 113 -4.68 -15.60 -6.83
N SER A 114 -5.47 -15.93 -7.86
CA SER A 114 -5.26 -15.47 -9.24
C SER A 114 -5.34 -13.95 -9.36
N ILE A 115 -6.37 -13.33 -8.76
CA ILE A 115 -6.52 -11.86 -8.72
C ILE A 115 -5.33 -11.21 -8.02
N ARG A 116 -4.90 -11.74 -6.87
CA ARG A 116 -3.74 -11.22 -6.12
C ARG A 116 -2.46 -11.29 -6.97
N SER A 117 -2.24 -12.40 -7.67
CA SER A 117 -1.10 -12.60 -8.57
C SER A 117 -1.13 -11.63 -9.75
N ARG A 118 -2.27 -11.53 -10.45
CA ARG A 118 -2.48 -10.61 -11.58
C ARG A 118 -2.18 -9.16 -11.23
N HIS A 119 -2.50 -8.74 -10.01
CA HIS A 119 -2.33 -7.35 -9.58
C HIS A 119 -0.92 -7.06 -9.03
N THR A 120 0.02 -8.01 -9.03
CA THR A 120 1.35 -7.86 -8.42
C THR A 120 2.10 -6.64 -8.96
N THR A 121 2.17 -6.48 -10.28
CA THR A 121 2.99 -5.46 -10.96
C THR A 121 2.23 -4.16 -11.30
N VAL A 122 1.09 -3.93 -10.66
CA VAL A 122 0.21 -2.78 -10.96
C VAL A 122 0.90 -1.44 -10.69
N VAL A 123 1.75 -1.35 -9.67
CA VAL A 123 2.42 -0.08 -9.29
C VAL A 123 3.44 0.29 -10.36
N GLU A 124 4.29 -0.66 -10.74
CA GLU A 124 5.32 -0.51 -11.75
C GLU A 124 4.71 -0.23 -13.13
N THR A 125 3.64 -0.95 -13.47
CA THR A 125 2.94 -0.76 -14.76
C THR A 125 2.24 0.61 -14.79
N MET A 126 1.60 1.04 -13.71
CA MET A 126 0.95 2.36 -13.69
C MET A 126 1.99 3.49 -13.74
N ALA A 127 3.12 3.35 -13.04
CA ALA A 127 4.24 4.28 -13.13
C ALA A 127 4.77 4.38 -14.57
N GLN A 128 4.90 3.25 -15.28
CA GLN A 128 5.24 3.23 -16.69
C GLN A 128 4.21 3.98 -17.55
N GLY A 129 2.91 3.86 -17.27
CA GLY A 129 1.87 4.63 -17.95
C GLY A 129 2.00 6.13 -17.74
N VAL A 130 2.40 6.57 -16.54
CA VAL A 130 2.66 8.00 -16.27
C VAL A 130 3.90 8.47 -17.04
N MET A 131 4.97 7.68 -17.09
CA MET A 131 6.17 7.99 -17.88
C MET A 131 5.86 8.07 -19.38
N GLU A 132 5.12 7.10 -19.93
CA GLU A 132 4.63 7.11 -21.31
C GLU A 132 3.81 8.37 -21.63
N MET A 133 2.98 8.83 -20.69
CA MET A 133 2.23 10.07 -20.86
C MET A 133 3.16 11.30 -20.88
N GLN A 134 4.13 11.37 -19.97
CA GLN A 134 5.06 12.50 -19.87
C GLN A 134 5.99 12.62 -21.08
N GLU A 135 6.42 11.50 -21.65
CA GLU A 135 7.26 11.48 -22.86
C GLU A 135 6.50 11.97 -24.09
N ASN A 136 5.23 11.58 -24.23
CA ASN A 136 4.42 11.91 -25.39
C ASN A 136 3.73 13.28 -25.30
N TYR A 137 3.59 13.82 -24.08
CA TYR A 137 2.86 15.05 -23.84
C TYR A 137 3.56 15.94 -22.80
N LYS A 138 3.77 17.22 -23.16
CA LYS A 138 4.14 18.24 -22.17
C LYS A 138 3.09 18.29 -21.07
N THR A 139 3.50 17.96 -19.86
CA THR A 139 2.64 17.92 -18.68
C THR A 139 2.68 19.28 -18.00
N ASP A 140 1.52 19.90 -17.81
CA ASP A 140 1.40 21.10 -17.00
C ASP A 140 1.21 20.74 -15.52
N ILE A 141 1.36 21.73 -14.66
CA ILE A 141 1.24 21.57 -13.20
C ILE A 141 -0.16 21.05 -12.83
N VAL A 142 -1.20 21.52 -13.52
CA VAL A 142 -2.58 21.12 -13.26
C VAL A 142 -2.80 19.63 -13.54
N THR A 143 -2.35 19.13 -14.70
CA THR A 143 -2.46 17.69 -15.02
C THR A 143 -1.66 16.85 -14.04
N SER A 144 -0.47 17.32 -13.63
CA SER A 144 0.38 16.60 -12.67
C SER A 144 -0.31 16.44 -11.31
N ASN A 145 -0.93 17.50 -10.79
CA ASN A 145 -1.67 17.46 -9.52
C ASN A 145 -2.90 16.54 -9.59
N GLN A 146 -3.61 16.54 -10.74
CA GLN A 146 -4.74 15.63 -10.95
C GLN A 146 -4.32 14.17 -10.98
N VAL A 147 -3.18 13.87 -11.63
CA VAL A 147 -2.61 12.52 -11.65
C VAL A 147 -2.18 12.11 -10.24
N GLN A 148 -1.50 12.98 -9.50
CA GLN A 148 -1.09 12.68 -8.11
C GLN A 148 -2.30 12.34 -7.23
N TYR A 149 -3.31 13.21 -7.20
CA TYR A 149 -4.53 12.99 -6.41
C TYR A 149 -5.21 11.66 -6.75
N PHE A 150 -5.22 11.27 -8.02
CA PHE A 150 -5.72 9.96 -8.42
C PHE A 150 -4.83 8.82 -7.92
N LEU A 151 -3.52 8.93 -8.12
CA LEU A 151 -2.58 7.85 -7.77
C LEU A 151 -2.63 7.56 -6.27
N ASP A 152 -2.75 8.58 -5.43
CA ASP A 152 -2.90 8.40 -3.98
C ASP A 152 -4.13 7.55 -3.64
N ARG A 153 -5.28 7.91 -4.22
CA ARG A 153 -6.54 7.16 -4.00
C ARG A 153 -6.48 5.76 -4.59
N PHE A 154 -5.95 5.62 -5.79
CA PHE A 154 -5.78 4.35 -6.49
C PHE A 154 -4.90 3.39 -5.69
N TYR A 155 -3.75 3.86 -5.21
CA TYR A 155 -2.83 3.04 -4.43
C TYR A 155 -3.36 2.75 -3.04
N MET A 156 -4.06 3.69 -2.37
CA MET A 156 -4.74 3.41 -1.11
C MET A 156 -5.80 2.31 -1.25
N MET A 157 -6.66 2.39 -2.27
CA MET A 157 -7.68 1.37 -2.49
C MET A 157 -7.05 0.02 -2.85
N ARG A 158 -5.97 0.01 -3.64
CA ARG A 158 -5.21 -1.20 -3.96
C ARG A 158 -4.59 -1.84 -2.72
N ILE A 159 -4.01 -1.05 -1.81
CA ILE A 159 -3.47 -1.54 -0.54
C ILE A 159 -4.58 -2.22 0.26
N SER A 160 -5.77 -1.65 0.33
CA SER A 160 -6.89 -2.33 1.00
C SER A 160 -7.33 -3.62 0.35
N ILE A 161 -7.44 -3.66 -0.98
CA ILE A 161 -7.82 -4.88 -1.70
C ILE A 161 -6.77 -5.96 -1.42
N ARG A 162 -5.48 -5.63 -1.51
CA ARG A 162 -4.39 -6.55 -1.18
C ARG A 162 -4.45 -7.01 0.26
N MET A 163 -4.81 -6.13 1.21
CA MET A 163 -4.99 -6.51 2.61
C MET A 163 -6.11 -7.54 2.78
N LEU A 164 -7.28 -7.28 2.20
CA LEU A 164 -8.44 -8.19 2.29
C LEU A 164 -8.14 -9.56 1.67
N LEU A 165 -7.54 -9.57 0.48
CA LEU A 165 -7.13 -10.79 -0.21
C LEU A 165 -6.12 -11.58 0.61
N SER A 166 -5.07 -10.90 1.10
CA SER A 166 -4.01 -11.54 1.88
C SER A 166 -4.55 -12.11 3.19
N GLN A 167 -5.42 -11.36 3.87
CA GLN A 167 -6.02 -11.82 5.13
C GLN A 167 -6.86 -13.10 4.93
N HIS A 168 -7.66 -13.18 3.87
CA HIS A 168 -8.46 -14.37 3.59
C HIS A 168 -7.59 -15.57 3.23
N LEU A 169 -6.64 -15.39 2.31
CA LEU A 169 -5.78 -16.47 1.83
C LEU A 169 -4.85 -17.03 2.92
N LEU A 170 -4.34 -16.16 3.81
CA LEU A 170 -3.50 -16.59 4.94
C LEU A 170 -4.29 -17.27 6.07
N MET A 171 -5.60 -17.02 6.17
CA MET A 171 -6.46 -17.59 7.21
C MET A 171 -7.20 -18.85 6.74
N PHE A 172 -7.58 -18.91 5.47
CA PHE A 172 -8.49 -19.94 4.94
C PHE A 172 -8.07 -20.50 3.58
N GLY A 173 -7.03 -19.95 2.95
CA GLY A 173 -6.51 -20.43 1.67
C GLY A 173 -5.46 -21.52 1.83
N SER A 174 -4.75 -21.83 0.74
CA SER A 174 -3.64 -22.79 0.74
C SER A 174 -2.38 -22.29 1.48
N GLU A 175 -2.30 -20.98 1.74
CA GLU A 175 -1.18 -20.29 2.37
C GLU A 175 -1.39 -20.10 3.87
N LEU A 176 -1.97 -21.10 4.55
CA LEU A 176 -2.26 -21.00 5.98
C LEU A 176 -1.02 -20.57 6.77
N ASN A 177 -1.14 -19.44 7.47
CA ASN A 177 -0.07 -18.98 8.33
C ASN A 177 0.09 -19.97 9.49
N LYS A 178 1.19 -20.73 9.48
CA LYS A 178 1.48 -21.75 10.50
C LYS A 178 1.91 -21.12 11.83
N HIS A 179 2.28 -19.84 11.83
CA HIS A 179 2.67 -19.14 13.05
C HIS A 179 1.45 -18.71 13.86
N ARG A 180 1.20 -19.40 14.97
CA ARG A 180 0.07 -19.15 15.88
C ARG A 180 -0.01 -17.73 16.46
N ARG A 181 1.07 -16.95 16.38
CA ARG A 181 1.09 -15.52 16.79
C ARG A 181 0.26 -14.65 15.84
N TYR A 182 0.34 -14.94 14.54
CA TYR A 182 -0.25 -14.09 13.52
C TYR A 182 -1.73 -14.39 13.32
N VAL A 183 -2.51 -13.35 13.10
CA VAL A 183 -3.88 -13.45 12.62
C VAL A 183 -3.89 -13.02 11.16
N GLY A 184 -3.67 -13.98 10.26
CA GLY A 184 -3.47 -13.73 8.83
C GLY A 184 -2.13 -13.01 8.59
N SER A 185 -2.18 -11.76 8.12
CA SER A 185 -1.00 -10.89 7.97
C SER A 185 -0.76 -9.96 9.15
N ILE A 186 -1.63 -9.99 10.17
CA ILE A 186 -1.59 -9.06 11.31
C ILE A 186 -0.82 -9.70 12.46
N ASP A 187 0.15 -8.98 13.02
CA ASP A 187 0.81 -9.32 14.27
C ASP A 187 0.19 -8.50 15.41
N PRO A 188 -0.45 -9.13 16.41
CA PRO A 188 -0.94 -8.44 17.60
C PRO A 188 0.17 -7.79 18.44
N ASP A 189 1.37 -8.37 18.40
CA ASP A 189 2.53 -7.99 19.23
C ASP A 189 3.71 -7.56 18.31
N CYS A 190 3.42 -6.68 17.34
CA CYS A 190 4.36 -6.26 16.31
C CYS A 190 5.51 -5.44 16.93
N ASN A 191 6.72 -6.02 16.98
CA ASN A 191 7.90 -5.35 17.51
C ASN A 191 8.55 -4.46 16.45
N VAL A 192 8.45 -3.14 16.64
CA VAL A 192 9.01 -2.14 15.71
C VAL A 192 10.51 -2.25 15.56
N ARG A 193 11.21 -2.58 16.65
CA ARG A 193 12.67 -2.61 16.65
C ARG A 193 13.19 -3.73 15.76
N GLU A 194 12.58 -4.92 15.85
CA GLU A 194 12.93 -6.07 15.02
C GLU A 194 12.72 -5.75 13.54
N ILE A 195 11.56 -5.18 13.19
CA ILE A 195 11.25 -4.83 11.80
C ILE A 195 12.17 -3.74 11.24
N LEU A 196 12.56 -2.77 12.09
CA LEU A 196 13.52 -1.74 11.73
C LEU A 196 14.90 -2.33 11.46
N ASP A 197 15.37 -3.22 12.33
CA ASP A 197 16.67 -3.86 12.18
C ASP A 197 16.70 -4.73 10.90
N ASP A 198 15.63 -5.50 10.63
CA ASP A 198 15.50 -6.28 9.38
C ASP A 198 15.53 -5.38 8.13
N ALA A 199 14.74 -4.29 8.13
CA ALA A 199 14.72 -3.34 7.02
C ALA A 199 16.06 -2.61 6.82
N HIS A 200 16.79 -2.35 7.92
CA HIS A 200 18.12 -1.77 7.89
C HIS A 200 19.14 -2.70 7.26
N GLU A 201 19.20 -3.96 7.67
CA GLU A 201 20.16 -4.92 7.11
C GLU A 201 19.95 -5.13 5.60
N ASP A 202 18.70 -5.25 5.16
CA ASP A 202 18.40 -5.37 3.73
C ASP A 202 18.75 -4.09 2.96
N ALA A 203 18.46 -2.90 3.51
CA ALA A 203 18.81 -1.64 2.88
C ALA A 203 20.33 -1.42 2.85
N LYS A 204 21.04 -1.80 3.92
CA LYS A 204 22.50 -1.75 4.05
C LYS A 204 23.16 -2.64 3.00
N PHE A 205 22.71 -3.89 2.89
CA PHE A 205 23.17 -4.83 1.87
C PHE A 205 23.04 -4.26 0.46
N LEU A 206 21.89 -3.64 0.14
CA LEU A 206 21.67 -3.00 -1.16
C LEU A 206 22.60 -1.80 -1.36
N CYS A 207 22.78 -0.97 -0.34
CA CYS A 207 23.64 0.20 -0.40
C CYS A 207 25.12 -0.19 -0.60
N GLU A 208 25.61 -1.17 0.15
CA GLU A 208 26.96 -1.72 -0.01
C GLU A 208 27.16 -2.34 -1.40
N HIS A 209 26.15 -3.01 -1.95
CA HIS A 209 26.23 -3.56 -3.30
C HIS A 209 26.44 -2.48 -4.38
N TYR A 210 25.77 -1.33 -4.28
CA TYR A 210 25.87 -0.26 -5.27
C TYR A 210 27.03 0.73 -5.02
N TYR A 211 27.34 1.02 -3.76
CA TYR A 211 28.28 2.09 -3.39
C TYR A 211 29.55 1.57 -2.68
N SER A 212 29.66 0.27 -2.42
CA SER A 212 30.75 -0.36 -1.64
C SER A 212 30.92 0.20 -0.22
N ALA A 213 29.94 0.95 0.27
CA ALA A 213 29.88 1.53 1.61
C ALA A 213 28.43 1.80 1.98
N ALA A 214 28.12 1.74 3.28
CA ALA A 214 26.83 2.12 3.83
C ALA A 214 27.01 2.76 5.21
N PRO A 215 26.17 3.74 5.60
CA PRO A 215 26.22 4.32 6.93
C PRO A 215 25.66 3.34 7.97
N GLU A 216 26.21 3.38 9.19
CA GLU A 216 25.65 2.66 10.34
C GLU A 216 24.35 3.32 10.84
N MET A 217 23.54 2.58 11.58
CA MET A 217 22.30 3.06 12.19
C MET A 217 22.41 3.17 13.72
N GLU A 218 22.10 4.36 14.24
CA GLU A 218 21.94 4.61 15.67
C GLU A 218 20.46 4.72 16.03
N VAL A 219 19.94 3.75 16.78
CA VAL A 219 18.54 3.74 17.22
C VAL A 219 18.43 4.22 18.66
N ARG A 220 17.59 5.23 18.88
CA ARG A 220 17.18 5.70 20.21
C ARG A 220 15.72 5.34 20.44
N VAL A 221 15.45 4.70 21.56
CA VAL A 221 14.10 4.30 21.95
C VAL A 221 13.67 5.18 23.11
N HIS A 222 12.58 5.92 22.92
CA HIS A 222 11.87 6.66 23.94
C HIS A 222 10.51 6.02 24.18
N SER A 223 10.55 4.86 24.82
CA SER A 223 9.39 4.35 25.52
C SER A 223 9.46 4.87 26.95
N GLY A 224 8.32 4.97 27.64
CA GLY A 224 8.32 5.23 29.09
C GLY A 224 8.93 4.03 29.85
N ASP A 225 8.21 3.51 30.84
CA ASP A 225 8.65 2.35 31.64
C ASP A 225 8.71 1.01 30.85
N ASN A 226 8.38 1.00 29.55
CA ASN A 226 8.31 -0.21 28.74
C ASN A 226 9.58 -0.42 27.92
N ALA A 227 10.29 -1.53 28.11
CA ALA A 227 11.52 -1.81 27.35
C ALA A 227 11.25 -2.19 25.88
N LYS A 228 10.02 -2.58 25.53
CA LYS A 228 9.63 -3.02 24.19
C LYS A 228 8.46 -2.18 23.67
N ILE A 229 8.58 -1.76 22.40
CA ILE A 229 7.53 -1.04 21.67
C ILE A 229 6.83 -2.07 20.78
N GLU A 230 5.75 -2.62 21.32
CA GLU A 230 4.90 -3.60 20.63
C GLU A 230 3.51 -2.98 20.43
N PHE A 231 2.96 -3.10 19.23
CA PHE A 231 1.59 -2.67 18.94
C PHE A 231 0.96 -3.55 17.86
N VAL A 232 -0.35 -3.43 17.66
CA VAL A 232 -1.06 -4.21 16.66
C VAL A 232 -0.83 -3.64 15.26
N TYR A 233 -0.16 -4.38 14.37
CA TYR A 233 0.07 -3.92 13.00
C TYR A 233 0.28 -5.04 11.98
N VAL A 234 0.50 -4.65 10.72
CA VAL A 234 0.88 -5.56 9.63
C VAL A 234 2.39 -5.41 9.42
N PRO A 235 3.24 -6.36 9.85
CA PRO A 235 4.69 -6.19 9.82
C PRO A 235 5.26 -5.90 8.43
N SER A 236 4.73 -6.54 7.39
CA SER A 236 5.17 -6.32 6.01
C SER A 236 4.91 -4.89 5.53
N HIS A 237 3.82 -4.25 5.95
CA HIS A 237 3.57 -2.84 5.61
C HIS A 237 4.57 -1.92 6.28
N LEU A 238 4.86 -2.16 7.58
CA LEU A 238 5.85 -1.37 8.31
C LEU A 238 7.25 -1.56 7.73
N TYR A 239 7.63 -2.81 7.44
CA TYR A 239 8.90 -3.13 6.79
C TYR A 239 9.07 -2.36 5.49
N HIS A 240 8.08 -2.39 4.59
CA HIS A 240 8.18 -1.66 3.31
C HIS A 240 8.35 -0.16 3.50
N ILE A 241 7.66 0.45 4.47
CA ILE A 241 7.81 1.88 4.77
C ILE A 241 9.24 2.15 5.27
N LEU A 242 9.72 1.39 6.24
CA LEU A 242 11.05 1.59 6.82
C LEU A 242 12.17 1.33 5.81
N PHE A 243 12.05 0.27 5.02
CA PHE A 243 13.02 -0.10 3.99
C PHE A 243 13.18 1.01 2.92
N GLU A 244 12.07 1.58 2.44
CA GLU A 244 12.14 2.67 1.46
C GLU A 244 12.71 3.96 2.06
N LEU A 245 12.37 4.30 3.31
CA LEU A 245 12.95 5.45 4.00
C LEU A 245 14.46 5.27 4.20
N LEU A 246 14.89 4.12 4.73
CA LEU A 246 16.29 3.80 4.99
C LEU A 246 17.13 3.79 3.72
N LYS A 247 16.64 3.19 2.63
CA LYS A 247 17.30 3.25 1.32
C LYS A 247 17.56 4.69 0.87
N ASN A 248 16.54 5.55 0.96
CA ASN A 248 16.66 6.96 0.55
C ASN A 248 17.65 7.72 1.44
N ALA A 249 17.61 7.48 2.74
CA ALA A 249 18.53 8.05 3.71
C ALA A 249 19.98 7.63 3.47
N MET A 250 20.22 6.33 3.29
CA MET A 250 21.54 5.75 3.00
C MET A 250 22.11 6.34 1.71
N ARG A 251 21.32 6.34 0.64
CA ARG A 251 21.71 6.96 -0.64
C ARG A 251 22.12 8.42 -0.46
N ALA A 252 21.30 9.22 0.22
CA ALA A 252 21.58 10.63 0.43
C ALA A 252 22.88 10.86 1.24
N VAL A 253 23.13 10.04 2.26
CA VAL A 253 24.36 10.13 3.06
C VAL A 253 25.59 9.79 2.22
N VAL A 254 25.55 8.68 1.48
CA VAL A 254 26.69 8.20 0.68
C VAL A 254 27.01 9.15 -0.47
N GLU A 255 26.02 9.61 -1.23
CA GLU A 255 26.26 10.50 -2.37
C GLU A 255 26.86 11.84 -1.92
N HIS A 256 26.44 12.37 -0.77
CA HIS A 256 26.94 13.64 -0.26
C HIS A 256 28.31 13.55 0.43
N HIS A 257 28.64 12.40 1.01
CA HIS A 257 29.91 12.17 1.71
C HIS A 257 30.85 11.26 0.91
N SER A 258 30.70 11.24 -0.41
CA SER A 258 31.49 10.39 -1.33
C SER A 258 33.00 10.63 -1.25
N SER A 259 33.42 11.79 -0.75
CA SER A 259 34.83 12.16 -0.53
C SER A 259 35.28 12.07 0.94
N ALA A 260 34.39 11.70 1.86
CA ALA A 260 34.71 11.58 3.28
C ALA A 260 35.16 10.16 3.62
N ASP A 261 36.18 10.03 4.48
CA ASP A 261 36.68 8.72 4.92
C ASP A 261 35.66 7.95 5.78
N HIS A 262 34.71 8.67 6.39
CA HIS A 262 33.69 8.10 7.28
C HIS A 262 32.30 8.68 6.98
N LEU A 263 31.32 7.78 6.89
CA LEU A 263 29.92 8.15 6.69
C LEU A 263 29.25 8.45 8.04
N PRO A 264 28.50 9.55 8.18
CA PRO A 264 27.74 9.82 9.39
C PRO A 264 26.62 8.77 9.57
N PRO A 265 26.34 8.32 10.80
CA PRO A 265 25.31 7.32 11.04
C PRO A 265 23.90 7.92 10.86
N ILE A 266 22.97 7.09 10.39
CA ILE A 266 21.54 7.42 10.33
C ILE A 266 20.97 7.28 11.73
N LYS A 267 20.29 8.33 12.22
CA LYS A 267 19.70 8.34 13.55
C LYS A 267 18.21 8.08 13.47
N VAL A 268 17.74 7.03 14.13
CA VAL A 268 16.32 6.69 14.20
C VAL A 268 15.84 6.84 15.64
N LEU A 269 14.79 7.63 15.84
CA LEU A 269 14.08 7.76 17.10
C LEU A 269 12.77 7.00 17.01
N ILE A 270 12.58 6.01 17.90
CA ILE A 270 11.30 5.34 18.08
C ILE A 270 10.70 5.85 19.39
N ALA A 271 9.54 6.50 19.33
CA ALA A 271 8.86 7.03 20.49
C ALA A 271 7.43 6.49 20.59
N THR A 272 7.01 6.12 21.80
CA THR A 272 5.61 5.74 22.09
C THR A 272 4.93 6.83 22.90
N GLY A 273 3.82 7.36 22.38
CA GLY A 273 2.85 8.14 23.15
C GLY A 273 1.64 7.28 23.53
N GLN A 274 0.67 7.89 24.23
CA GLN A 274 -0.55 7.20 24.66
C GLN A 274 -1.44 6.70 23.51
N GLU A 275 -1.33 7.31 22.34
CA GLU A 275 -2.16 6.98 21.18
C GLU A 275 -1.34 6.73 19.90
N ASN A 276 -0.02 6.92 19.96
CA ASN A 276 0.82 7.00 18.77
C ASN A 276 2.15 6.28 18.94
N VAL A 277 2.57 5.58 17.90
CA VAL A 277 3.97 5.20 17.71
C VAL A 277 4.55 6.11 16.64
N THR A 278 5.60 6.84 17.00
CA THR A 278 6.32 7.74 16.10
C THR A 278 7.68 7.15 15.79
N ILE A 279 7.95 6.94 14.51
CA ILE A 279 9.27 6.60 14.01
C ILE A 279 9.79 7.81 13.25
N LYS A 280 10.91 8.35 13.74
CA LYS A 280 11.52 9.55 13.20
C LYS A 280 12.95 9.27 12.77
N GLU A 281 13.18 9.38 11.47
CA GLU A 281 14.51 9.36 10.90
C GLU A 281 15.11 10.77 10.90
N LEU A 282 16.37 10.86 11.30
CA LEU A 282 17.15 12.09 11.38
C LEU A 282 18.42 11.91 10.57
N SER A 283 18.36 12.20 9.27
CA SER A 283 19.56 12.44 8.47
C SER A 283 19.96 13.92 8.56
N ARG A 284 21.25 14.21 8.75
CA ARG A 284 21.77 15.59 8.90
C ARG A 284 21.84 16.35 7.57
N MET A 285 20.88 16.12 6.67
CA MET A 285 20.95 16.56 5.28
C MET A 285 19.79 17.52 4.94
N PRO A 286 20.07 18.79 4.60
CA PRO A 286 19.05 19.71 4.12
C PRO A 286 18.73 19.46 2.64
N ILE A 287 17.68 18.67 2.37
CA ILE A 287 16.90 18.75 1.13
C ILE A 287 16.23 20.15 1.11
N PRO A 288 16.41 20.98 0.05
CA PRO A 288 15.69 22.24 -0.08
C PRO A 288 14.18 21.99 -0.03
N CYS A 289 13.41 22.78 0.73
CA CYS A 289 11.95 22.57 0.89
C CYS A 289 11.21 22.43 -0.45
N THR A 290 11.68 23.15 -1.48
CA THR A 290 11.14 23.07 -2.85
C THR A 290 11.24 21.67 -3.44
N THR A 291 12.30 20.91 -3.15
CA THR A 291 12.53 19.55 -3.66
C THR A 291 11.71 18.51 -2.90
N TYR A 292 11.42 18.75 -1.63
CA TYR A 292 10.58 17.90 -0.79
C TYR A 292 9.14 17.84 -1.31
N ASP A 293 8.59 18.99 -1.67
CA ASP A 293 7.26 19.10 -2.30
C ASP A 293 7.18 18.36 -3.65
N TYR A 294 8.29 18.27 -4.39
CA TYR A 294 8.38 17.47 -5.62
C TYR A 294 8.46 15.96 -5.36
N GLN A 295 9.05 15.54 -4.23
CA GLN A 295 9.16 14.12 -3.86
C GLN A 295 7.84 13.55 -3.32
N CYS A 296 7.04 14.36 -2.61
CA CYS A 296 5.77 13.93 -2.02
C CYS A 296 4.52 14.44 -2.76
N GLY A 297 4.66 15.32 -3.76
CA GLY A 297 3.52 15.87 -4.51
C GLY A 297 2.61 16.83 -3.72
N GLU A 298 2.93 17.15 -2.47
CA GLU A 298 2.16 18.05 -1.61
C GLU A 298 2.89 19.39 -1.40
N ARG A 299 2.16 20.50 -1.49
CA ARG A 299 2.57 21.82 -0.97
C ARG A 299 1.51 22.29 0.02
N GLU A 300 1.82 22.24 1.31
CA GLU A 300 1.51 23.28 2.33
C GLU A 300 1.78 22.75 3.75
N HIS A 301 2.87 23.19 4.38
CA HIS A 301 2.94 23.85 5.69
C HIS A 301 4.42 23.99 6.11
N LYS A 302 4.84 25.23 6.39
CA LYS A 302 6.21 25.56 6.81
C LYS A 302 6.57 24.83 8.11
N TRP A 303 7.52 23.90 8.05
CA TRP A 303 8.24 23.37 9.21
C TRP A 303 9.74 23.66 9.05
N GLY A 304 10.35 24.24 10.08
CA GLY A 304 11.70 24.80 10.04
C GLY A 304 12.84 23.76 10.01
N GLN A 305 13.86 24.06 9.20
CA GLN A 305 15.31 23.76 9.27
C GLN A 305 15.83 22.41 9.80
N SER A 306 15.01 21.37 9.86
CA SER A 306 15.46 19.99 10.03
C SER A 306 14.52 19.09 9.25
N ASN A 307 15.06 18.26 8.36
CA ASN A 307 14.23 17.31 7.64
C ASN A 307 13.80 16.21 8.59
N ILE A 308 12.50 16.21 8.89
CA ILE A 308 11.85 15.35 9.87
C ILE A 308 10.85 14.53 9.07
N PHE A 309 11.19 13.26 8.80
CA PHE A 309 10.16 12.29 8.42
C PHE A 309 9.53 11.78 9.72
N GLU A 310 8.30 12.18 9.98
CA GLU A 310 7.51 11.70 11.12
C GLU A 310 6.43 10.77 10.59
N HIS A 311 6.58 9.46 10.80
CA HIS A 311 5.47 8.54 10.58
C HIS A 311 4.75 8.29 11.90
N LYS A 312 3.51 8.80 11.99
CA LYS A 312 2.67 8.71 13.18
C LYS A 312 1.61 7.63 12.97
N ILE A 313 1.77 6.49 13.64
CA ILE A 313 0.81 5.40 13.61
C ILE A 313 -0.10 5.56 14.82
N THR A 314 -1.38 5.89 14.59
CA THR A 314 -2.40 6.04 15.65
C THR A 314 -3.01 4.68 15.98
N GLU A 315 -2.91 4.23 17.24
CA GLU A 315 -3.38 2.90 17.69
C GLU A 315 -4.90 2.68 17.57
N HIS A 316 -5.71 3.75 17.50
CA HIS A 316 -7.17 3.65 17.56
C HIS A 316 -7.90 3.82 16.22
N HIS A 317 -7.23 4.20 15.14
CA HIS A 317 -7.89 4.57 13.88
C HIS A 317 -7.25 4.06 12.58
N SER A 318 -6.43 3.00 12.63
CA SER A 318 -6.00 2.32 11.40
C SER A 318 -7.17 1.58 10.75
N LYS A 319 -7.95 2.31 9.95
CA LYS A 319 -9.01 1.79 9.08
C LYS A 319 -8.41 1.52 7.69
N ILE A 320 -8.76 0.36 7.13
CA ILE A 320 -8.35 -0.15 5.81
C ILE A 320 -9.55 -0.16 4.87
#